data_AF-A0A8S3Z5R2-F1
#
_entry.id   AF-A0A8S3Z5R2-F1
#
_cell.length_a   1.000
_cell.length_b   1.000
_cell.length_c   1.000
_cell.angle_alpha   90.00
_cell.angle_beta   90.00
_cell.angle_gamma   90.00
#
_symmetry.space_group_name_H-M   'P 1'
#
loop_
_entity.id
_entity.type
_entity.pdbx_description
1 polymer ?
#
loop_
_entity_poly.entity_id
_entity_poly.type
_entity_poly.pdbx_seq_one_letter_code
_entity_poly.pdbx_strand_id
1 'polypeptide(L)' 'EPGFWSSGTTRVVLSAILVNGANTLFKLIAWLYTGSHSMFSEFIHSCADTMNQIILGIGLYHSFKKPDTDHP' A
#
# COMPACT_ATOMS: atom_id res chain seq x y z
N GLU A 1 22.93 -11.19 -3.00
CA GLU A 1 22.01 -10.10 -2.64
C GLU A 1 20.61 -10.66 -2.51
N PRO A 2 19.87 -10.40 -1.42
CA PRO A 2 18.48 -10.86 -1.31
C PRO A 2 17.68 -10.22 -2.45
N GLY A 3 17.02 -11.03 -3.28
CA GLY A 3 16.12 -10.52 -4.31
C GLY A 3 14.97 -9.73 -3.70
N PHE A 4 14.26 -8.94 -4.51
CA PHE A 4 13.13 -8.10 -4.10
C PHE A 4 12.17 -8.79 -3.12
N TRP A 5 11.80 -10.05 -3.39
CA TRP A 5 10.90 -10.88 -2.59
C TRP A 5 11.49 -11.39 -1.25
N SER A 6 12.81 -11.33 -1.09
CA SER A 6 13.54 -11.84 0.07
C SER A 6 13.92 -10.76 1.09
N SER A 7 13.73 -9.48 0.76
CA SER A 7 13.93 -8.37 1.70
C SER A 7 12.80 -8.27 2.72
N GLY A 8 13.13 -8.18 4.00
CA GLY A 8 12.15 -8.03 5.09
C GLY A 8 11.28 -6.78 4.92
N THR A 9 11.87 -5.67 4.46
CA THR A 9 11.16 -4.42 4.19
C THR A 9 10.10 -4.57 3.09
N THR A 10 10.44 -5.26 1.99
CA THR A 10 9.48 -5.51 0.89
C THR A 10 8.30 -6.34 1.35
N ARG A 11 8.55 -7.36 2.18
CA ARG A 11 7.47 -8.18 2.76
C ARG A 11 6.53 -7.36 3.64
N VAL A 12 7.08 -6.50 4.51
CA VAL A 12 6.28 -5.63 5.39
C VAL A 12 5.41 -4.69 4.56
N VAL A 13 5.97 -4.05 3.53
CA VAL A 13 5.20 -3.12 2.67
C VAL A 13 4.11 -3.85 1.88
N LEU A 14 4.38 -5.02 1.30
CA LEU A 14 3.36 -5.81 0.61
C LEU A 14 2.24 -6.28 1.56
N SER A 15 2.60 -6.73 2.76
CA SER A 15 1.60 -7.08 3.79
C SER A 15 0.76 -5.88 4.20
N ALA A 16 1.39 -4.71 4.35
CA ALA A 16 0.68 -3.48 4.68
C ALA A 16 -0.32 -3.11 3.60
N ILE A 17 0.07 -3.14 2.31
CA ILE A 17 -0.82 -2.83 1.17
C ILE A 17 -2.07 -3.75 1.21
N LEU A 18 -1.89 -5.05 1.46
CA LEU A 18 -3.00 -5.99 1.54
C LEU A 18 -3.93 -5.69 2.72
N VAL A 19 -3.36 -5.48 3.91
CA VAL A 19 -4.14 -5.24 5.13
C VAL A 19 -4.90 -3.92 5.04
N ASN A 20 -4.24 -2.85 4.60
CA ASN A 20 -4.87 -1.53 4.43
C ASN A 20 -5.89 -1.53 3.30
N GLY A 21 -5.63 -2.25 2.20
CA GLY A 21 -6.61 -2.45 1.13
C GLY A 21 -7.87 -3.16 1.62
N ALA A 22 -7.72 -4.24 2.39
CA ALA A 22 -8.84 -4.96 2.99
C ALA A 22 -9.62 -4.07 3.99
N ASN A 23 -8.91 -3.36 4.86
CA ASN A 23 -9.54 -2.44 5.83
C ASN A 23 -10.33 -1.32 5.12
N THR A 24 -9.76 -0.76 4.05
CA THR A 24 -10.42 0.26 3.22
C THR A 24 -11.70 -0.30 2.59
N LEU A 25 -11.68 -1.54 2.09
CA LEU A 25 -12.87 -2.19 1.53
C LEU A 25 -13.94 -2.40 2.60
N PHE A 26 -13.57 -2.87 3.79
CA PHE A 26 -14.52 -3.03 4.89
C PHE A 26 -15.14 -1.70 5.32
N LYS A 27 -14.35 -0.61 5.40
CA LYS A 27 -14.87 0.72 5.70
C LYS A 27 -15.82 1.24 4.61
N LEU A 28 -15.52 0.98 3.33
CA LEU A 28 -16.42 1.32 2.22
C LEU A 28 -17.76 0.60 2.35
N ILE A 29 -17.72 -0.71 2.59
CA ILE A 29 -18.93 -1.52 2.77
C ILE A 29 -19.71 -1.03 4.00
N ALA A 30 -19.04 -0.81 5.14
CA ALA A 30 -19.66 -0.29 6.35
C ALA A 30 -20.27 1.10 6.14
N TRP A 31 -19.62 1.96 5.37
CA TRP A 31 -20.18 3.25 4.99
C TRP A 31 -21.43 3.09 4.12
N LEU A 32 -21.43 2.21 3.11
CA LEU A 32 -22.62 1.95 2.28
C LEU A 32 -23.81 1.45 3.11
N TYR A 33 -23.57 0.63 4.14
CA TYR A 33 -24.61 0.16 5.04
C TYR A 33 -25.08 1.23 6.05
N THR A 34 -24.18 2.06 6.56
CA THR A 34 -24.50 3.03 7.63
C THR A 34 -24.89 4.41 7.12
N GLY A 35 -24.44 4.81 5.93
CA GLY A 35 -24.59 6.17 5.39
C GLY A 35 -23.84 7.25 6.18
N SER A 36 -22.99 6.89 7.14
CA SER A 36 -22.40 7.87 8.08
C SER A 36 -21.31 8.72 7.42
N HIS A 37 -21.44 10.04 7.52
CA HIS A 37 -20.43 10.99 7.04
C HIS A 37 -19.07 10.79 7.74
N SER A 38 -19.08 10.38 9.02
CA SER A 38 -17.84 10.07 9.74
C SER A 38 -17.17 8.82 9.19
N MET A 39 -17.94 7.79 8.85
CA MET A 39 -17.40 6.54 8.29
C MET A 39 -16.86 6.75 6.88
N PHE A 40 -17.46 7.66 6.11
CA PHE A 40 -16.92 8.09 4.82
C PHE A 40 -15.55 8.74 4.96
N SER A 41 -15.38 9.66 5.92
CA SER A 41 -14.09 10.29 6.20
C SER A 41 -13.02 9.25 6.56
N GLU A 42 -13.40 8.27 7.38
CA GLU A 42 -12.54 7.15 7.76
C GLU A 42 -12.16 6.25 6.58
N PHE A 43 -13.08 6.03 5.64
CA PHE A 43 -12.82 5.32 4.38
C PHE A 43 -11.83 6.08 3.50
N ILE A 44 -12.03 7.39 3.30
CA ILE A 44 -11.14 8.24 2.48
C ILE A 44 -9.72 8.27 3.08
N HIS A 45 -9.61 8.39 4.40
CA HIS A 45 -8.32 8.32 5.09
C HIS A 45 -7.62 6.97 4.84
N SER A 46 -8.35 5.86 5.05
CA SER A 46 -7.82 4.50 4.81
C SER A 46 -7.40 4.28 3.33
N CYS A 47 -8.11 4.90 2.40
CA CYS A 47 -7.77 4.90 0.97
C CYS A 47 -6.45 5.65 0.72
N ALA A 48 -6.27 6.83 1.32
CA ALA A 48 -5.03 7.60 1.23
C ALA A 48 -3.83 6.82 1.79
N ASP A 49 -3.99 6.12 2.91
CA ASP A 49 -2.93 5.27 3.47
C ASP A 49 -2.58 4.09 2.56
N THR A 50 -3.58 3.48 1.92
CA THR A 50 -3.35 2.41 0.94
C THR A 50 -2.56 2.94 -0.27
N MET A 51 -2.91 4.12 -0.78
CA MET A 51 -2.16 4.76 -1.86
C MET A 51 -0.72 5.07 -1.46
N ASN A 52 -0.51 5.57 -0.24
CA ASN A 52 0.82 5.86 0.27
C ASN A 52 1.70 4.59 0.30
N GLN A 53 1.13 3.45 0.74
CA GLN A 53 1.87 2.18 0.74
C GLN A 53 2.16 1.64 -0.65
N ILE A 54 1.26 1.85 -1.63
CA ILE A 54 1.53 1.51 -3.03
C ILE A 54 2.71 2.32 -3.57
N ILE A 55 2.75 3.63 -3.31
CA ILE A 55 3.87 4.50 -3.71
C ILE A 55 5.19 4.01 -3.10
N LEU A 56 5.19 3.68 -1.80
CA LEU A 56 6.36 3.10 -1.13
C LEU A 56 6.78 1.77 -1.75
N GLY A 57 5.82 0.91 -2.11
CA GLY A 57 6.07 -0.36 -2.80
C GLY A 57 6.75 -0.16 -4.16
N ILE A 58 6.31 0.82 -4.94
CA ILE A 58 6.92 1.19 -6.23
C ILE A 58 8.34 1.74 -6.03
N GLY A 59 8.53 2.59 -5.03
CA GLY A 59 9.85 3.14 -4.68
C GLY A 59 10.84 2.05 -4.27
N LEU A 60 10.39 1.09 -3.45
CA LEU A 60 11.18 -0.10 -3.11
C LEU A 60 11.51 -0.93 -4.35
N TYR A 61 10.53 -1.17 -5.23
CA TYR A 61 10.77 -1.92 -6.46
C TYR A 61 11.85 -1.28 -7.33
N HIS A 62 11.81 0.04 -7.50
CA HIS A 62 12.87 0.78 -8.19
C HIS A 62 14.20 0.73 -7.44
N SER A 63 14.21 0.79 -6.11
CA SER A 63 15.43 0.70 -5.30
C SER A 63 16.15 -0.64 -5.41
N PHE A 64 15.43 -1.72 -5.75
CA PHE A 64 16.02 -3.05 -6.00
C PHE A 64 16.39 -3.28 -7.48
N LYS A 65 16.16 -2.30 -8.36
CA LYS A 65 16.57 -2.38 -9.76
C LYS A 65 18.10 -2.27 -9.82
N LYS A 66 18.75 -3.22 -10.49
CA LYS A 66 20.20 -3.18 -10.72
C LYS A 66 20.56 -1.96 -11.58
N PRO A 67 21.72 -1.33 -11.35
CA PRO A 67 22.19 -0.24 -12.21
C PRO A 67 22.24 -0.71 -13.66
N ASP A 68 21.73 0.13 -14.55
CA ASP A 68 21.69 -0.11 -15.99
C ASP A 68 22.83 0.65 -16.65
N THR A 69 23.23 0.27 -17.85
CA THR A 69 24.40 0.82 -18.56
C THR A 69 24.28 2.34 -18.80
N ASP A 70 23.05 2.86 -18.92
CA ASP A 70 22.76 4.30 -19.05
C ASP A 70 22.67 5.05 -17.71
N HIS A 71 22.58 4.34 -16.57
CA HIS A 71 22.47 4.91 -15.23
C HIS A 71 23.32 4.07 -14.25
N PRO A 72 24.66 4.31 -14.24
CA PRO A 72 25.60 3.57 -13.38
C PRO A 72 25.38 3.81 -11.88
#